data_AF-A0A2J8SIM3-F1
#
_entry.id   AF-A0A2J8SIM3-F1
#
_cell.length_a   1.000
_cell.length_b   1.000
_cell.length_c   1.000
_cell.angle_alpha   90.00
_cell.angle_beta   90.00
_cell.angle_gamma   90.00
#
_symmetry.space_group_name_H-M   'P 1'
#
loop_
_entity.id
_entity.type
_entity.pdbx_description
1 polymer ?
#
loop_
_entity_poly.entity_id
_entity_poly.type
_entity_poly.pdbx_seq_one_letter_code
_entity_poly.pdbx_strand_id
1 'polypeptide(L)'
;MEHCSVRVLPLGRGGHVALQGGVQAAKVWKGLSLSQLIVQNTLPVACLLFTMASSDIQVKELEKRASGQAFELILSPRSKESVPEFPLSPPKKKDLSLEEIQKKLEAAEERRKSHEAEVLKQLAEKREHEKEVLQKAIEENNNFSKMAEEKLTHKMEANKENREAQMAAKLERLREKGWIADHLRSETMS
;
A
#
# COMPACT_ATOMS: atom_id res chain seq x y z
N MET A 1 16.61 19.20 -3.58
CA MET A 1 15.32 19.31 -4.27
C MET A 1 14.26 18.82 -3.32
N GLU A 2 13.44 19.76 -2.89
CA GLU A 2 12.44 19.69 -1.84
C GLU A 2 11.44 18.54 -2.05
N HIS A 3 11.12 17.81 -0.98
CA HIS A 3 10.03 16.84 -0.95
C HIS A 3 8.69 17.58 -0.99
N CYS A 4 7.85 17.29 -1.98
CA CYS A 4 6.46 17.73 -2.01
C CYS A 4 5.54 16.52 -2.20
N SER A 5 5.12 15.91 -1.09
CA SER A 5 4.09 14.86 -1.10
C SER A 5 2.76 15.52 -0.74
N VAL A 6 1.95 15.78 -1.77
CA VAL A 6 0.61 16.38 -1.64
C VAL A 6 -0.37 15.28 -1.22
N ARG A 7 -0.86 15.36 0.02
CA ARG A 7 -1.92 14.49 0.54
C ARG A 7 -3.26 15.21 0.39
N VAL A 8 -4.14 14.67 -0.46
CA VAL A 8 -5.50 15.17 -0.70
C VAL A 8 -6.45 14.55 0.32
N LEU A 9 -7.21 15.39 1.03
CA LEU A 9 -8.35 14.99 1.88
C LEU A 9 -9.65 15.50 1.24
N PRO A 10 -10.74 14.72 1.23
CA PRO A 10 -12.00 15.16 0.64
C PRO A 10 -12.76 16.10 1.61
N LEU A 11 -13.12 17.27 1.08
CA LEU A 11 -13.96 18.27 1.74
C LEU A 11 -15.44 17.87 1.70
N GLY A 12 -16.10 17.99 2.85
CA GLY A 12 -17.54 17.80 3.00
C GLY A 12 -18.36 18.88 2.29
N ARG A 13 -19.50 18.44 1.74
CA ARG A 13 -20.65 19.27 1.35
C ARG A 13 -21.19 19.94 2.63
N GLY A 14 -21.48 21.23 2.71
CA GLY A 14 -22.14 22.10 1.75
C GLY A 14 -23.52 22.47 2.31
N GLY A 15 -23.62 23.63 2.96
CA GLY A 15 -24.85 24.18 3.54
C GLY A 15 -24.74 25.70 3.65
N HIS A 16 -25.27 26.38 2.62
CA HIS A 16 -25.54 27.82 2.46
C HIS A 16 -26.79 28.17 3.33
N VAL A 17 -27.14 29.37 3.79
CA VAL A 17 -27.17 30.75 3.25
C VAL A 17 -27.39 31.69 4.46
N ALA A 18 -26.83 32.91 4.46
CA ALA A 18 -27.56 34.19 4.53
C ALA A 18 -27.10 34.99 5.77
N LEU A 19 -26.89 36.30 5.78
CA LEU A 19 -26.90 37.39 4.80
C LEU A 19 -26.44 38.63 5.60
N GLN A 20 -25.72 39.55 4.93
CA GLN A 20 -25.55 40.99 5.24
C GLN A 20 -24.96 41.38 6.62
N GLY A 21 -23.90 42.16 6.73
CA GLY A 21 -23.30 43.10 5.80
C GLY A 21 -23.48 44.54 6.28
N GLY A 22 -22.37 45.15 6.70
CA GLY A 22 -22.19 46.61 6.75
C GLY A 22 -22.02 47.20 8.16
N VAL A 23 -21.21 48.23 8.40
CA VAL A 23 -20.27 49.01 7.56
C VAL A 23 -19.26 49.66 8.51
N GLN A 24 -17.99 49.57 8.14
CA GLN A 24 -16.86 50.48 8.30
C GLN A 24 -16.92 51.66 9.30
N ALA A 25 -15.78 51.88 9.98
CA ALA A 25 -14.85 53.01 9.77
C ALA A 25 -14.07 53.26 11.07
N ALA A 26 -12.79 52.89 11.14
CA ALA A 26 -11.68 53.79 10.84
C ALA A 26 -11.76 55.14 11.58
N LYS A 27 -10.92 55.30 12.62
CA LYS A 27 -10.04 56.47 12.77
C LYS A 27 -9.14 56.31 14.00
N VAL A 28 -7.88 56.02 13.71
CA VAL A 28 -6.75 56.50 14.51
C VAL A 28 -6.88 58.03 14.61
N TRP A 29 -6.68 58.61 15.79
CA TRP A 29 -5.95 59.86 15.95
C TRP A 29 -5.63 60.17 17.42
N LYS A 30 -4.33 60.38 17.62
CA LYS A 30 -3.68 61.47 18.36
C LYS A 30 -3.91 61.55 19.86
N GLY A 31 -2.76 61.51 20.54
CA GLY A 31 -2.61 61.95 21.92
C GLY A 31 -2.77 63.46 22.10
N LEU A 32 -2.09 63.93 23.16
CA LEU A 32 -2.34 65.12 23.98
C LEU A 32 -3.34 64.82 25.11
N SER A 33 -3.11 65.23 26.35
CA SER A 33 -1.92 65.69 27.06
C SER A 33 -2.30 65.69 28.54
N LEU A 34 -1.35 65.36 29.42
CA LEU A 34 -1.48 65.62 30.85
C LEU A 34 -1.78 67.11 31.07
N SER A 35 -2.55 67.42 32.12
CA SER A 35 -2.92 68.77 32.61
C SER A 35 -4.28 69.27 32.12
N GLN A 36 -5.34 68.82 32.80
CA GLN A 36 -6.62 69.48 33.14
C GLN A 36 -7.49 68.31 33.64
N LEU A 37 -8.03 68.21 34.85
CA LEU A 37 -8.57 69.24 35.71
C LEU A 37 -8.72 68.59 37.10
N ILE A 38 -8.11 69.21 38.10
CA ILE A 38 -8.12 68.81 39.50
C ILE A 38 -9.49 69.14 40.10
N VAL A 39 -10.09 68.14 40.74
CA VAL A 39 -10.99 68.20 41.92
C VAL A 39 -12.26 69.03 41.77
N GLN A 40 -13.41 68.35 41.67
CA GLN A 40 -14.52 68.60 42.57
C GLN A 40 -15.17 67.29 43.03
N ASN A 41 -15.15 67.16 44.35
CA ASN A 41 -15.68 66.13 45.20
C ASN A 41 -17.20 65.95 44.98
N THR A 42 -17.57 64.80 44.41
CA THR A 42 -18.91 64.20 44.55
C THR A 42 -18.73 62.76 45.01
N LEU A 43 -18.65 62.61 46.33
CA LEU A 43 -19.04 61.39 47.04
C LEU A 43 -20.47 60.96 46.61
N PRO A 44 -20.96 59.71 46.82
CA PRO A 44 -20.32 58.47 47.26
C PRO A 44 -20.97 57.19 46.61
N VAL A 45 -20.35 56.51 45.63
CA VAL A 45 -20.92 55.22 45.12
C VAL A 45 -19.89 54.13 44.81
N ALA A 46 -18.59 54.47 44.63
CA ALA A 46 -17.57 53.45 44.39
C ALA A 46 -17.05 52.74 45.67
N CYS A 47 -17.27 53.34 46.84
CA CYS A 47 -16.86 52.75 48.14
C CYS A 47 -17.82 51.63 48.62
N LEU A 48 -19.02 51.53 48.02
CA LEU A 48 -20.03 50.52 48.37
C LEU A 48 -20.10 49.33 47.39
N LEU A 49 -19.32 49.34 46.29
CA LEU A 49 -19.24 48.19 45.36
C LEU A 49 -17.96 47.37 45.49
N PHE A 50 -16.95 47.83 46.24
CA PHE A 50 -15.78 47.00 46.57
C PHE A 50 -15.92 46.28 47.92
N THR A 51 -16.96 46.60 48.70
CA THR A 51 -17.25 46.03 50.03
C THR A 51 -18.35 44.96 49.99
N MET A 52 -18.63 44.39 48.81
CA MET A 52 -19.65 43.35 48.57
C MET A 52 -19.08 42.14 47.79
N ALA A 53 -17.88 41.67 48.13
CA ALA A 53 -17.37 40.36 47.68
C ALA A 53 -16.26 39.79 48.59
N SER A 54 -16.15 40.24 49.84
CA SER A 54 -15.14 39.73 50.79
C SER A 54 -15.72 38.61 51.67
N SER A 55 -16.16 37.53 51.04
CA SER A 55 -16.49 36.30 51.75
C SER A 55 -15.83 35.11 51.05
N ASP A 56 -14.93 34.47 51.79
CA ASP A 56 -14.32 33.14 51.56
C ASP A 56 -13.04 33.04 50.69
N ILE A 57 -12.00 33.81 51.03
CA ILE A 57 -10.62 33.44 50.67
C ILE A 57 -10.10 32.44 51.72
N GLN A 58 -9.87 31.18 51.32
CA GLN A 58 -9.28 30.15 52.18
C GLN A 58 -7.94 29.68 51.59
N VAL A 59 -6.88 29.72 52.41
CA VAL A 59 -5.54 29.24 52.05
C VAL A 59 -5.26 27.96 52.82
N LYS A 60 -5.06 26.85 52.12
CA LYS A 60 -4.65 25.57 52.70
C LYS A 60 -3.19 25.34 52.41
N GLU A 61 -2.35 25.47 53.43
CA GLU A 61 -0.92 25.21 53.29
C GLU A 61 -0.66 23.69 53.18
N LEU A 62 0.12 23.29 52.18
CA LEU A 62 0.38 21.88 51.87
C LEU A 62 1.71 21.45 52.51
N GLU A 63 2.83 21.93 51.98
CA GLU A 63 4.14 21.60 52.52
C GLU A 63 5.14 22.77 52.34
N LYS A 64 5.99 22.94 53.34
CA LYS A 64 7.15 23.83 53.28
C LYS A 64 8.39 22.95 53.16
N ARG A 65 9.13 23.07 52.06
CA ARG A 65 10.43 22.42 51.86
C ARG A 65 11.53 23.48 51.86
N ALA A 66 12.78 23.09 52.09
CA ALA A 66 13.93 23.99 52.00
C ALA A 66 14.02 24.74 50.65
N SER A 67 13.42 24.20 49.59
CA SER A 67 13.36 24.81 48.26
C SER A 67 12.16 25.74 48.01
N GLY A 68 11.20 25.85 48.95
CA GLY A 68 10.03 26.72 48.78
C GLY A 68 8.78 26.28 49.55
N GLN A 69 7.70 27.04 49.36
CA GLN A 69 6.43 26.88 50.06
C GLN A 69 5.30 26.63 49.06
N ALA A 70 4.45 25.63 49.34
CA ALA A 70 3.28 25.32 48.53
C ALA A 70 2.00 25.50 49.35
N PHE A 71 1.03 26.23 48.79
CA PHE A 71 -0.30 26.39 49.36
C PHE A 71 -1.36 26.40 48.26
N GLU A 72 -2.55 25.91 48.60
CA GLU A 72 -3.73 25.96 47.76
C GLU A 72 -4.59 27.16 48.16
N LEU A 73 -4.86 28.07 47.22
CA LEU A 73 -5.69 29.25 47.44
C LEU A 73 -7.07 29.00 46.81
N ILE A 74 -8.08 28.89 47.66
CA ILE A 74 -9.48 28.72 47.26
C ILE A 74 -10.16 30.07 47.43
N LEU A 75 -10.47 30.73 46.31
CA LEU A 75 -11.14 32.04 46.27
C LEU A 75 -12.66 31.93 46.35
N SER A 76 -13.20 30.73 46.15
CA SER A 76 -14.61 30.38 46.37
C SER A 76 -14.69 28.88 46.61
N PRO A 77 -15.31 28.40 47.70
CA PRO A 77 -15.53 26.97 47.89
C PRO A 77 -16.29 26.42 46.68
N ARG A 78 -15.75 25.37 46.06
CA ARG A 78 -16.32 24.74 44.85
C ARG A 78 -17.80 24.47 45.13
N SER A 79 -18.72 25.08 44.37
CA SER A 79 -20.14 24.78 44.48
C SER A 79 -20.30 23.25 44.35
N LYS A 80 -21.08 22.64 45.24
CA LYS A 80 -21.36 21.20 45.23
C LYS A 80 -22.21 20.84 44.00
N GLU A 81 -21.68 20.99 42.81
CA GLU A 81 -22.32 20.47 41.60
C GLU A 81 -21.23 20.23 40.54
N SER A 82 -20.99 18.94 40.32
CA SER A 82 -20.14 18.37 39.28
C SER A 82 -18.71 18.92 39.21
N VAL A 83 -17.76 18.15 39.76
CA VAL A 83 -16.49 17.98 39.07
C VAL A 83 -16.88 17.56 37.64
N PRO A 84 -16.54 18.32 36.57
CA PRO A 84 -16.62 17.76 35.24
C PRO A 84 -15.59 16.63 35.24
N GLU A 85 -16.06 15.41 35.45
CA GLU A 85 -15.30 14.20 35.20
C GLU A 85 -15.10 14.20 33.69
N PHE A 86 -14.06 14.89 33.24
CA PHE A 86 -13.57 14.77 31.89
C PHE A 86 -12.84 13.42 31.87
N PRO A 87 -13.37 12.37 31.22
CA PRO A 87 -12.60 11.17 31.01
C PRO A 87 -11.60 11.46 29.87
N LEU A 88 -10.62 12.34 30.10
CA LEU A 88 -9.53 12.60 29.15
C LEU A 88 -8.42 11.55 29.24
N SER A 89 -8.61 10.53 30.07
CA SER A 89 -7.78 9.33 30.04
C SER A 89 -8.47 8.30 29.17
N PRO A 90 -7.78 7.70 28.17
CA PRO A 90 -8.23 6.45 27.59
C PRO A 90 -8.68 5.51 28.72
N PRO A 91 -9.83 4.83 28.60
CA PRO A 91 -10.33 3.97 29.66
C PRO A 91 -9.19 3.07 30.11
N LYS A 92 -8.90 3.05 31.43
CA LYS A 92 -7.84 2.23 32.01
C LYS A 92 -8.07 0.80 31.53
N LYS A 93 -7.32 0.40 30.50
CA LYS A 93 -7.42 -0.94 29.95
C LYS A 93 -6.97 -1.84 31.08
N LYS A 94 -7.79 -2.86 31.40
CA LYS A 94 -7.38 -3.96 32.26
C LYS A 94 -5.98 -4.39 31.82
N ASP A 95 -5.06 -4.50 32.76
CA ASP A 95 -3.65 -4.76 32.48
C ASP A 95 -3.55 -5.93 31.48
N LEU A 96 -3.10 -5.62 30.26
CA LEU A 96 -2.87 -6.65 29.25
C LEU A 96 -1.85 -7.61 29.85
N SER A 97 -2.21 -8.88 29.95
CA SER A 97 -1.31 -9.90 30.48
C SER A 97 -0.06 -10.01 29.62
N LEU A 98 1.05 -10.45 30.20
CA LEU A 98 2.32 -10.64 29.47
C LEU A 98 2.10 -11.53 28.22
N GLU A 99 1.27 -12.56 28.35
CA GLU A 99 0.85 -13.47 27.28
C GLU A 99 0.21 -12.73 26.09
N GLU A 100 -0.73 -11.82 26.37
CA GLU A 100 -1.46 -11.08 25.33
C GLU A 100 -0.56 -10.07 24.59
N ILE A 101 0.44 -9.53 25.28
CA ILE A 101 1.45 -8.65 24.68
C ILE A 101 2.36 -9.47 23.76
N GLN A 102 2.88 -10.60 24.24
CA GLN A 102 3.72 -11.51 23.46
C GLN A 102 3.00 -12.00 22.21
N LYS A 103 1.75 -12.46 22.35
CA LYS A 103 0.92 -12.92 21.23
C LYS A 103 0.73 -11.84 20.15
N LYS A 104 0.60 -10.57 20.54
CA LYS A 104 0.48 -9.45 19.57
C LYS A 104 1.80 -9.16 18.85
N LEU A 105 2.93 -9.28 19.55
CA LEU A 105 4.26 -9.14 18.96
C LEU A 105 4.54 -10.28 17.97
N GLU A 106 4.25 -11.53 18.36
CA GLU A 106 4.36 -12.71 17.51
C GLU A 106 3.47 -12.59 16.27
N ALA A 107 2.21 -12.17 16.41
CA ALA A 107 1.32 -11.96 15.26
C ALA A 107 1.80 -10.85 14.32
N ALA A 108 2.54 -9.85 14.80
CA ALA A 108 3.17 -8.83 13.95
C ALA A 108 4.41 -9.39 13.24
N GLU A 109 5.19 -10.21 13.93
CA GLU A 109 6.34 -10.91 13.36
C GLU A 109 5.94 -11.94 12.31
N GLU A 110 4.90 -12.73 12.54
CA GLU A 110 4.38 -13.65 11.53
C GLU A 110 3.92 -12.91 10.28
N ARG A 111 3.21 -11.78 10.42
CA ARG A 111 2.83 -10.96 9.25
C ARG A 111 4.06 -10.49 8.47
N ARG A 112 5.11 -10.03 9.16
CA ARG A 112 6.39 -9.66 8.53
C ARG A 112 7.01 -10.84 7.79
N LYS A 113 7.16 -12.00 8.45
CA LYS A 113 7.74 -13.21 7.86
C LYS A 113 6.92 -13.74 6.68
N SER A 114 5.59 -13.73 6.78
CA SER A 114 4.70 -14.17 5.70
C SER A 114 4.85 -13.29 4.45
N HIS A 115 4.97 -11.97 4.64
CA HIS A 115 5.15 -11.06 3.52
C HIS A 115 6.52 -11.25 2.86
N GLU A 116 7.58 -11.42 3.68
CA GLU A 116 8.91 -11.73 3.18
C GLU A 116 8.93 -13.05 2.41
N ALA A 117 8.30 -14.11 2.95
CA ALA A 117 8.19 -15.40 2.30
C ALA A 117 7.44 -15.32 0.96
N GLU A 118 6.35 -14.57 0.88
CA GLU A 118 5.61 -14.36 -0.36
C GLU A 118 6.45 -13.62 -1.41
N VAL A 119 7.20 -12.59 -1.00
CA VAL A 119 8.12 -11.89 -1.91
C VAL A 119 9.22 -12.83 -2.42
N LEU A 120 9.81 -13.65 -1.54
CA LEU A 120 10.81 -14.64 -1.94
C LEU A 120 10.23 -15.70 -2.88
N LYS A 121 9.00 -16.16 -2.66
CA LYS A 121 8.30 -17.10 -3.53
C LYS A 121 8.12 -16.52 -4.94
N GLN A 122 7.61 -15.28 -5.04
CA GLN A 122 7.44 -14.60 -6.33
C GLN A 122 8.77 -14.38 -7.06
N LEU A 123 9.85 -14.10 -6.32
CA LEU A 123 11.18 -13.99 -6.91
C LEU A 123 11.68 -15.35 -7.43
N ALA A 124 11.47 -16.43 -6.68
CA ALA A 124 11.83 -17.78 -7.12
C ALA A 124 11.05 -18.19 -8.38
N GLU A 125 9.73 -17.96 -8.41
CA GLU A 125 8.87 -18.21 -9.58
C GLU A 125 9.34 -17.44 -10.81
N LYS A 126 9.72 -16.16 -10.67
CA LYS A 126 10.29 -15.38 -11.79
C LYS A 126 11.60 -15.97 -12.30
N ARG A 127 12.48 -16.45 -11.40
CA ARG A 127 13.74 -17.11 -11.80
C ARG A 127 13.52 -18.44 -12.50
N GLU A 128 12.52 -19.20 -12.07
CA GLU A 128 12.13 -20.43 -12.74
C GLU A 128 11.59 -20.14 -14.14
N HIS A 129 10.68 -19.17 -14.27
CA HIS A 129 10.13 -18.78 -15.57
C HIS A 129 11.20 -18.28 -16.55
N GLU A 130 12.18 -17.48 -16.08
CA GLU A 130 13.33 -17.07 -16.90
C GLU A 130 14.10 -18.26 -17.47
N LYS A 131 14.31 -19.31 -16.65
CA LYS A 131 14.98 -20.55 -17.10
C LYS A 131 14.12 -21.33 -18.08
N GLU A 132 12.83 -21.49 -17.81
CA GLU A 132 11.88 -22.18 -18.69
C GLU A 132 11.83 -21.53 -20.08
N VAL A 133 11.77 -20.19 -20.14
CA VAL A 133 11.75 -19.46 -21.41
C VAL A 133 13.02 -19.71 -22.21
N LEU A 134 14.19 -19.65 -21.58
CA LEU A 134 15.46 -19.91 -22.25
C LEU A 134 15.56 -21.37 -22.71
N GLN A 135 15.17 -22.32 -21.85
CA GLN A 135 15.17 -23.74 -22.18
C GLN A 135 14.24 -24.04 -23.35
N LYS A 136 13.03 -23.47 -23.35
CA LYS A 136 12.05 -23.64 -24.42
C LYS A 136 12.57 -23.09 -25.74
N ALA A 137 13.23 -21.93 -25.74
CA ALA A 137 13.82 -21.38 -26.96
C ALA A 137 14.91 -22.30 -27.55
N ILE A 138 15.74 -22.90 -26.69
CA ILE A 138 16.76 -23.88 -27.11
C ILE A 138 16.09 -25.15 -27.66
N GLU A 139 15.08 -25.65 -26.96
CA GLU A 139 14.36 -26.87 -27.34
C GLU A 139 13.62 -26.72 -28.67
N GLU A 140 12.94 -25.60 -28.89
CA GLU A 140 12.27 -25.31 -30.16
C GLU A 140 13.26 -25.21 -31.32
N ASN A 141 14.43 -24.58 -31.11
CA ASN A 141 15.48 -24.52 -32.12
C ASN A 141 16.02 -25.92 -32.46
N ASN A 142 16.27 -26.75 -31.44
CA ASN A 142 16.72 -28.13 -31.64
C ASN A 142 15.66 -28.97 -32.36
N ASN A 143 14.38 -28.78 -32.01
CA ASN A 143 13.27 -29.49 -32.63
C ASN A 143 13.11 -29.10 -34.10
N PHE A 144 13.33 -27.83 -34.46
CA PHE A 144 13.30 -27.39 -35.85
C PHE A 144 14.33 -28.13 -36.71
N SER A 145 15.58 -28.21 -36.24
CA SER A 145 16.64 -28.96 -36.92
C SER A 145 16.29 -30.45 -37.05
N LYS A 146 15.83 -31.06 -35.96
CA LYS A 146 15.43 -32.47 -35.94
C LYS A 146 14.31 -32.76 -36.94
N MET A 147 13.24 -31.98 -36.94
CA MET A 147 12.14 -32.15 -37.89
C MET A 147 12.57 -31.93 -39.34
N ALA A 148 13.48 -30.99 -39.59
CA ALA A 148 14.01 -30.75 -40.93
C ALA A 148 14.85 -31.94 -41.42
N GLU A 149 15.69 -32.50 -40.55
CA GLU A 149 16.48 -33.70 -40.81
C GLU A 149 15.60 -34.91 -41.09
N GLU A 150 14.64 -35.22 -40.20
CA GLU A 150 13.70 -36.33 -40.36
C GLU A 150 12.89 -36.23 -41.65
N LYS A 151 12.46 -35.02 -42.02
CA LYS A 151 11.73 -34.79 -43.26
C LYS A 151 12.60 -34.99 -44.50
N LEU A 152 13.88 -34.60 -44.43
CA LEU A 152 14.83 -34.80 -45.51
C LEU A 152 15.16 -36.29 -45.68
N THR A 153 15.47 -36.99 -44.59
CA THR A 153 15.79 -38.42 -44.63
C THR A 153 14.62 -39.22 -45.20
N HIS A 154 13.40 -38.96 -44.73
CA HIS A 154 12.20 -39.62 -45.24
C HIS A 154 12.00 -39.38 -46.75
N LYS A 155 12.20 -38.14 -47.22
CA LYS A 155 12.10 -37.83 -48.66
C LYS A 155 13.17 -38.54 -49.48
N MET A 156 14.39 -38.65 -48.98
CA MET A 156 15.48 -39.32 -49.67
C MET A 156 15.25 -40.83 -49.75
N GLU A 157 14.73 -41.44 -48.68
CA GLU A 157 14.37 -42.85 -48.65
C GLU A 157 13.21 -43.16 -49.60
N ALA A 158 12.12 -42.38 -49.54
CA ALA A 158 11.01 -42.53 -50.47
C ALA A 158 11.44 -42.31 -51.94
N ASN A 159 12.36 -41.39 -52.21
CA ASN A 159 12.89 -41.19 -53.56
C ASN A 159 13.68 -42.41 -54.04
N LYS A 160 14.54 -42.97 -53.16
CA LYS A 160 15.32 -44.17 -53.44
C LYS A 160 14.42 -45.37 -53.74
N GLU A 161 13.45 -45.64 -52.87
CA GLU A 161 12.48 -46.73 -53.04
C GLU A 161 11.68 -46.56 -54.34
N ASN A 162 11.22 -45.35 -54.65
CA ASN A 162 10.50 -45.09 -55.90
C ASN A 162 11.37 -45.37 -57.14
N ARG A 163 12.65 -44.98 -57.10
CA ARG A 163 13.59 -45.24 -58.19
C ARG A 163 13.85 -46.74 -58.35
N GLU A 164 14.03 -47.45 -57.24
CA GLU A 164 14.24 -48.90 -57.22
C GLU A 164 13.00 -49.65 -57.73
N ALA A 165 11.80 -49.25 -57.30
CA ALA A 165 10.54 -49.81 -57.77
C ALA A 165 10.35 -49.61 -59.28
N GLN A 166 10.64 -48.41 -59.80
CA GLN A 166 10.57 -48.15 -61.24
C GLN A 166 11.56 -49.00 -62.05
N MET A 167 12.79 -49.13 -61.55
CA MET A 167 13.81 -49.96 -62.19
C MET A 167 13.44 -51.43 -62.14
N ALA A 168 12.99 -51.93 -60.99
CA ALA A 168 12.51 -53.31 -60.81
C ALA A 168 11.33 -53.62 -61.76
N ALA A 169 10.34 -52.74 -61.85
CA ALA A 169 9.21 -52.90 -62.76
C ALA A 169 9.62 -52.88 -64.25
N LYS A 170 10.70 -52.16 -64.61
CA LYS A 170 11.26 -52.21 -65.97
C LYS A 170 11.99 -53.53 -66.23
N LEU A 171 12.79 -53.99 -65.28
CA LEU A 171 13.53 -55.25 -65.38
C LEU A 171 12.58 -56.46 -65.43
N GLU A 172 11.52 -56.46 -64.63
CA GLU A 172 10.53 -57.53 -64.63
C GLU A 172 9.84 -57.67 -65.99
N ARG A 173 9.37 -56.56 -66.57
CA ARG A 173 8.77 -56.56 -67.92
C ARG A 173 9.73 -57.06 -69.01
N LEU A 174 11.04 -56.85 -68.85
CA LEU A 174 12.04 -57.38 -69.77
C LEU A 174 12.26 -58.88 -69.55
N ARG A 175 12.27 -59.33 -68.30
CA ARG A 175 12.37 -60.74 -67.93
C ARG A 175 11.20 -61.55 -68.48
N GLU A 176 9.98 -61.05 -68.32
CA GLU A 176 8.76 -61.65 -68.89
C GLU A 176 8.87 -61.79 -70.41
N LYS A 177 9.32 -60.76 -71.13
CA LYS A 177 9.55 -60.83 -72.59
C LYS A 177 10.60 -61.86 -72.98
N GLY A 178 11.69 -61.96 -72.20
CA GLY A 178 12.71 -62.99 -72.40
C GLY A 178 12.14 -64.40 -72.24
N TRP A 179 11.37 -64.62 -71.17
CA TRP A 179 10.70 -65.89 -70.91
C TRP A 179 9.73 -66.28 -72.04
N ILE A 180 8.92 -65.32 -72.54
CA ILE A 180 8.01 -65.56 -73.68
C ILE A 180 8.81 -65.96 -74.92
N ALA A 181 9.91 -65.26 -75.23
CA ALA A 181 10.73 -65.56 -76.40
C ALA A 181 11.37 -66.96 -76.33
N ASP A 182 11.87 -67.36 -75.16
CA ASP A 182 12.45 -68.69 -74.95
C ASP A 182 11.39 -69.80 -75.03
N HIS A 183 10.20 -69.55 -74.46
CA HIS A 183 9.07 -70.47 -74.54
C HIS A 183 8.64 -70.69 -76.00
N LEU A 184 8.43 -69.62 -76.77
CA LEU A 184 8.09 -69.72 -78.19
C LEU A 184 9.17 -70.46 -79.00
N ARG A 185 10.46 -70.22 -78.71
CA ARG A 185 11.56 -70.97 -79.37
C ARG A 185 11.44 -72.46 -79.09
N SER A 186 11.17 -72.84 -77.84
CA SER A 186 11.02 -74.26 -77.47
C SER A 186 9.81 -74.93 -78.15
N GLU A 187 8.69 -74.21 -78.29
CA GLU A 187 7.49 -74.70 -78.99
C GLU A 187 7.73 -74.87 -80.48
N THR A 188 8.40 -73.91 -81.15
CA THR A 188 8.67 -74.00 -82.60
C THR A 188 9.69 -75.08 -82.99
N MET A 189 10.44 -75.61 -82.02
CA MET A 189 11.45 -76.67 -82.24
C MET A 189 10.95 -78.07 -81.90
N SER A 190 9.73 -78.23 -81.39
CA SER A 190 9.02 -79.51 -81.26
C SER A 190 8.15 -79.78 -82.48
#